data_AF-A0A914MEH7-F1
#
_entry.id   AF-A0A914MEH7-F1
#
_cell.length_a   1.000
_cell.length_b   1.000
_cell.length_c   1.000
_cell.angle_alpha   90.00
_cell.angle_beta   90.00
_cell.angle_gamma   90.00
#
_symmetry.space_group_name_H-M   'P 1'
#
loop_
_entity.id
_entity.type
_entity.pdbx_description
1 polymer ?
#
loop_
_entity_poly.entity_id
_entity_poly.type
_entity_poly.pdbx_seq_one_letter_code
_entity_poly.pdbx_strand_id
1 'polypeptide(L)'
;MLRMCSYEDLKQIEQNAQQYHQNQQETAKQILVDAMATSGTRNCVVRVAEMIKNQEVSPHKAAYTISQLTGLPSPSNSIVKEVQKLCQSEQVQNQPIVKQSACLTFGALVNELCSQKRSEKTPDLTHPIPEQCTDDKKEQYKQVLVEQYEKATTLQEKLNALASLGNAGIDTSTPQLEQIIKDRSEHSLCRAKAIDALRRLTTSQQMIVQHIILPIYLNNQEDPNVRIVALQILMRTQPEPSVIDQIIYTMSQEPNKRVKAYTYQTMKMVAKSKNPADRQMAKHVKNAMQSANVDEQQLWSYGKWQIPVYSPEQEEGIFLTLATEYSQRSWMPSLSYMKIDSYFKDQSNVNDLVFYLMKNQRLYSQDYTTKSRNRRTAAIRGFERREFEQENNENTQQLKDMHSQLGIKSRHGGYSFNNRYSRSGQQQQQYSYNNNINVFCTRIGDVDHSCYEIQNSYLNQTQQQQQSQSSSMPTLPPMFTELIQSIQNRRKPSLAKMFSELEQLQQQKVHQYTIASILNDKEAVIPTCVGLPLGIVNSVPTILNVEGNVNLQKNTEMGVKVQINGRIMGGMAHIQKMSLLDSFPSFLVLNLFVQLKLMFQ
;
A
#
# COMPACT_ATOMS: atom_id res chain seq x y z
N MET A 1 -5.70 29.38 -14.60
CA MET A 1 -4.72 30.48 -14.76
C MET A 1 -3.29 29.94 -14.74
N LEU A 2 -2.82 29.31 -13.65
CA LEU A 2 -1.45 28.76 -13.56
C LEU A 2 -1.05 27.83 -14.71
N ARG A 3 -2.01 27.07 -15.28
CA ARG A 3 -1.79 26.26 -16.49
C ARG A 3 -1.27 27.04 -17.71
N MET A 4 -1.48 28.35 -17.76
CA MET A 4 -1.08 29.25 -18.86
C MET A 4 0.16 30.09 -18.52
N CYS A 5 0.67 30.02 -17.29
CA CYS A 5 1.78 30.84 -16.84
C CYS A 5 3.12 30.37 -17.41
N SER A 6 3.94 31.33 -17.85
CA SER A 6 5.36 31.10 -18.07
C SER A 6 6.06 30.84 -16.74
N TYR A 7 7.31 30.37 -16.79
CA TYR A 7 8.08 30.11 -15.59
C TYR A 7 8.40 31.43 -14.84
N GLU A 8 8.59 32.53 -15.58
CA GLU A 8 8.79 33.87 -15.05
C GLU A 8 7.54 34.39 -14.34
N ASP A 9 6.34 34.16 -14.90
CA ASP A 9 5.07 34.54 -14.28
C ASP A 9 4.91 33.85 -12.92
N LEU A 10 5.28 32.56 -12.81
CA LEU A 10 5.23 31.82 -11.54
C LEU A 10 6.12 32.48 -10.48
N LYS A 11 7.33 32.89 -10.84
CA LYS A 11 8.23 33.61 -9.93
C LYS A 11 7.68 34.97 -9.50
N GLN A 12 7.05 35.70 -10.41
CA GLN A 12 6.42 36.98 -10.08
C GLN A 12 5.23 36.81 -9.13
N ILE A 13 4.39 35.79 -9.35
CA ILE A 13 3.26 35.47 -8.46
C ILE A 13 3.77 35.16 -7.05
N GLU A 14 4.86 34.39 -6.93
CA GLU A 14 5.48 34.10 -5.64
C GLU A 14 6.04 35.35 -4.96
N GLN A 15 6.74 36.22 -5.69
CA GLN A 15 7.25 37.48 -5.15
C GLN A 15 6.11 38.38 -4.65
N ASN A 16 5.01 38.46 -5.39
CA ASN A 16 3.83 39.21 -4.97
C ASN A 16 3.19 38.59 -3.72
N ALA A 17 3.19 37.26 -3.59
CA ALA A 17 2.70 36.59 -2.39
C ALA A 17 3.54 36.90 -1.13
N GLN A 18 4.78 37.36 -1.28
CA GLN A 18 5.61 37.81 -0.15
C GLN A 18 5.21 39.18 0.41
N GLN A 19 4.35 39.92 -0.28
CA GLN A 19 3.89 41.25 0.14
C GLN A 19 2.75 41.20 1.17
N TYR A 20 2.18 40.02 1.44
CA TYR A 20 1.13 39.84 2.44
C TYR A 20 1.68 39.83 3.88
N HIS A 21 0.80 40.04 4.87
CA HIS A 21 1.16 39.87 6.29
C HIS A 21 1.63 38.43 6.57
N GLN A 22 2.55 38.24 7.53
CA GLN A 22 3.24 36.96 7.79
C GLN A 22 2.34 35.71 7.78
N ASN A 23 1.19 35.74 8.48
CA ASN A 23 0.26 34.60 8.52
C ASN A 23 -0.42 34.33 7.16
N GLN A 24 -0.72 35.38 6.41
CA GLN A 24 -1.30 35.29 5.07
C GLN A 24 -0.26 34.88 4.04
N GLN A 25 0.99 35.27 4.22
CA GLN A 25 2.11 34.88 3.35
C GLN A 25 2.33 33.37 3.37
N GLU A 26 2.38 32.76 4.56
CA GLU A 26 2.55 31.31 4.69
C GLU A 26 1.36 30.54 4.09
N THR A 27 0.14 31.02 4.35
CA THR A 27 -1.08 30.43 3.77
C THR A 27 -1.09 30.55 2.24
N ALA A 28 -0.76 31.73 1.71
CA ALA A 28 -0.69 31.98 0.27
C ALA A 28 0.37 31.10 -0.41
N LYS A 29 1.54 30.95 0.21
CA LYS A 29 2.59 30.04 -0.25
C LYS A 29 2.11 28.58 -0.28
N GLN A 30 1.45 28.11 0.78
CA GLN A 30 0.92 26.75 0.84
C GLN A 30 -0.14 26.48 -0.24
N ILE A 31 -1.03 27.44 -0.50
CA ILE A 31 -2.05 27.34 -1.56
C ILE A 31 -1.40 27.37 -2.94
N LEU A 32 -0.43 28.27 -3.15
CA LEU A 32 0.24 28.42 -4.44
C LEU A 32 1.00 27.16 -4.85
N VAL A 33 1.72 26.55 -3.90
CA VAL A 33 2.44 25.29 -4.12
C VAL A 33 1.47 24.15 -4.49
N ASP A 34 0.35 24.02 -3.78
CA ASP A 34 -0.67 23.02 -4.11
C ASP A 34 -1.32 23.28 -5.47
N ALA A 35 -1.60 24.55 -5.78
CA ALA A 35 -2.20 24.95 -7.04
C ALA A 35 -1.24 24.71 -8.22
N MET A 36 0.06 24.91 -8.05
CA MET A 36 1.08 24.57 -9.06
C MET A 36 1.11 23.06 -9.31
N ALA A 37 1.14 22.23 -8.26
CA ALA A 37 1.12 20.78 -8.44
C ALA A 37 -0.15 20.30 -9.15
N THR A 38 -1.31 20.79 -8.71
CA THR A 38 -2.62 20.45 -9.31
C THR A 38 -2.76 20.97 -10.75
N SER A 39 -2.05 22.05 -11.10
CA SER A 39 -2.04 22.57 -12.47
C SER A 39 -1.36 21.61 -13.44
N GLY A 40 -0.37 20.83 -12.98
CA GLY A 40 0.19 19.72 -13.74
C GLY A 40 1.00 20.09 -14.98
N THR A 41 1.33 21.37 -15.19
CA THR A 41 2.13 21.80 -16.35
C THR A 41 3.62 21.69 -16.07
N ARG A 42 4.42 21.57 -17.13
CA ARG A 42 5.88 21.46 -17.01
C ARG A 42 6.51 22.56 -16.16
N ASN A 43 6.14 23.83 -16.41
CA ASN A 43 6.70 24.98 -15.68
C ASN A 43 6.37 24.90 -14.18
N CYS A 44 5.11 24.57 -13.84
CA CYS A 44 4.69 24.40 -12.45
C CYS A 44 5.43 23.25 -11.77
N VAL A 45 5.58 22.09 -12.44
CA VAL A 45 6.29 20.94 -11.88
C VAL A 45 7.77 21.24 -11.64
N VAL A 46 8.44 21.91 -12.59
CA VAL A 46 9.84 22.33 -12.43
C VAL A 46 9.98 23.26 -11.22
N ARG A 47 9.12 24.28 -11.10
CA ARG A 47 9.18 25.21 -9.97
C ARG A 47 8.93 24.51 -8.64
N VAL A 48 7.91 23.65 -8.56
CA VAL A 48 7.63 22.84 -7.37
C VAL A 48 8.84 21.97 -6.99
N ALA A 49 9.48 21.32 -7.96
CA ALA A 49 10.66 20.50 -7.71
C ALA A 49 11.84 21.33 -7.18
N GLU A 50 12.05 22.55 -7.67
CA GLU A 50 13.06 23.48 -7.13
C GLU A 50 12.76 23.89 -5.70
N MET A 51 11.52 24.29 -5.40
CA MET A 51 11.11 24.68 -4.03
C MET A 51 11.37 23.54 -3.03
N ILE A 52 11.13 22.30 -3.44
CA ILE A 52 11.36 21.11 -2.60
C ILE A 52 12.86 20.86 -2.41
N LYS A 53 13.66 20.92 -3.49
CA LYS A 53 15.12 20.74 -3.41
C LYS A 53 15.77 21.83 -2.55
N ASN A 54 15.28 23.06 -2.63
CA ASN A 54 15.73 24.20 -1.85
C ASN A 54 15.20 24.21 -0.40
N GLN A 55 14.40 23.23 0.00
CA GLN A 55 13.77 23.15 1.32
C GLN A 55 12.91 24.39 1.66
N GLU A 56 12.33 25.01 0.64
CA GLU A 56 11.41 26.13 0.79
C GLU A 56 10.05 25.68 1.35
N VAL A 57 9.75 24.37 1.32
CA VAL A 57 8.53 23.77 1.87
C VAL A 57 8.87 22.69 2.89
N SER A 58 8.01 22.50 3.90
CA SER A 58 8.20 21.47 4.92
C SER A 58 8.12 20.06 4.30
N PRO A 59 8.78 19.03 4.87
CA PRO A 59 8.78 17.67 4.32
C PRO A 59 7.38 17.07 4.12
N HIS A 60 6.45 17.33 5.05
CA HIS A 60 5.06 16.87 4.93
C HIS A 60 4.31 17.57 3.81
N LYS A 61 4.50 18.89 3.65
CA LYS A 61 3.91 19.64 2.55
C LYS A 61 4.50 19.19 1.22
N ALA A 62 5.83 19.05 1.12
CA ALA A 62 6.50 18.53 -0.06
C ALA A 62 5.95 17.15 -0.48
N ALA A 63 5.84 16.21 0.46
CA ALA A 63 5.29 14.89 0.18
C ALA A 63 3.83 14.94 -0.29
N TYR A 64 3.00 15.78 0.35
CA TYR A 64 1.63 16.01 -0.09
C TYR A 64 1.56 16.60 -1.50
N THR A 65 2.29 17.69 -1.76
CA THR A 65 2.33 18.38 -3.05
C THR A 65 2.81 17.46 -4.17
N ILE A 66 3.86 16.65 -3.94
CA ILE A 66 4.32 15.65 -4.92
C ILE A 66 3.23 14.61 -5.20
N SER A 67 2.47 14.19 -4.19
CA SER A 67 1.38 13.23 -4.37
C SER A 67 0.21 13.79 -5.20
N GLN A 68 0.07 15.12 -5.30
CA GLN A 68 -0.92 15.77 -6.17
C GLN A 68 -0.52 15.76 -7.64
N LEU A 69 0.73 15.38 -7.97
CA LEU A 69 1.19 15.25 -9.35
C LEU A 69 0.74 13.94 -10.01
N THR A 70 -0.11 13.14 -9.36
CA THR A 70 -0.72 11.95 -9.95
C THR A 70 -2.07 12.31 -10.59
N GLY A 71 -2.43 11.64 -11.69
CA GLY A 71 -3.68 11.88 -12.40
C GLY A 71 -3.65 13.17 -13.22
N LEU A 72 -2.49 13.51 -13.81
CA LEU A 72 -2.38 14.75 -14.58
C LEU A 72 -3.19 14.66 -15.88
N PRO A 73 -3.87 15.75 -16.31
CA PRO A 73 -4.61 15.75 -17.58
C PRO A 73 -3.74 15.49 -18.81
N SER A 74 -2.48 15.94 -18.79
CA SER A 74 -1.54 15.80 -19.91
C SER A 74 -0.12 15.48 -19.37
N PRO A 75 0.17 14.22 -19.03
CA PRO A 75 1.52 13.80 -18.65
C PRO A 75 2.47 13.95 -19.85
N SER A 76 3.70 14.39 -19.59
CA SER A 76 4.78 14.43 -20.60
C SER A 76 6.04 13.80 -20.05
N ASN A 77 6.90 13.31 -20.93
CA ASN A 77 8.21 12.75 -20.58
C ASN A 77 9.07 13.76 -19.84
N SER A 78 8.91 15.06 -20.13
CA SER A 78 9.61 16.12 -19.42
C SER A 78 9.21 16.20 -17.94
N ILE A 79 7.91 16.04 -17.64
CA ILE A 79 7.37 15.99 -16.28
C ILE A 79 7.85 14.71 -15.59
N VAL A 80 7.75 13.55 -16.26
CA VAL A 80 8.20 12.26 -15.70
C VAL A 80 9.69 12.31 -15.35
N LYS A 81 10.53 12.84 -16.24
CA LYS A 81 11.97 13.02 -15.99
C LYS A 81 12.27 13.99 -14.87
N GLU A 82 11.48 15.07 -14.71
CA GLU A 82 11.70 16.01 -13.61
C GLU A 82 11.40 15.36 -12.25
N VAL A 83 10.29 14.61 -12.15
CA VAL A 83 9.96 13.87 -10.93
C VAL A 83 10.93 12.71 -10.68
N GLN A 84 11.43 12.05 -11.72
CA GLN A 84 12.50 11.06 -11.62
C GLN A 84 13.77 11.69 -11.00
N LYS A 85 14.22 12.83 -11.52
CA LYS A 85 15.38 13.56 -10.99
C LYS A 85 15.15 14.01 -9.55
N LEU A 86 13.93 14.43 -9.21
CA LEU A 86 13.57 14.78 -7.84
C LEU A 86 13.67 13.58 -6.91
N CYS A 87 13.11 12.41 -7.27
CA CYS A 87 13.27 11.17 -6.51
C CYS A 87 14.75 10.80 -6.32
N GLN A 88 15.62 11.06 -7.31
CA GLN A 88 17.04 10.71 -7.26
C GLN A 88 17.95 11.78 -6.64
N SER A 89 17.43 12.96 -6.27
CA SER A 89 18.28 14.05 -5.76
C SER A 89 18.73 13.80 -4.33
N GLU A 90 19.95 14.23 -3.99
CA GLU A 90 20.53 14.03 -2.66
C GLU A 90 19.66 14.62 -1.53
N GLN A 91 19.10 15.81 -1.76
CA GLN A 91 18.22 16.50 -0.81
C GLN A 91 16.95 15.71 -0.49
N VAL A 92 16.42 14.96 -1.47
CA VAL A 92 15.22 14.13 -1.32
C VAL A 92 15.59 12.76 -0.77
N GLN A 93 16.73 12.20 -1.18
CA GLN A 93 17.22 10.91 -0.67
C GLN A 93 17.40 10.91 0.86
N ASN A 94 17.78 12.05 1.43
CA ASN A 94 17.92 12.25 2.88
C ASN A 94 16.58 12.49 3.62
N GLN A 95 15.44 12.55 2.91
CA GLN A 95 14.12 12.79 3.47
C GLN A 95 13.16 11.63 3.16
N PRO A 96 13.01 10.63 4.05
CA PRO A 96 12.29 9.38 3.75
C PRO A 96 10.86 9.56 3.24
N ILE A 97 10.08 10.49 3.84
CA ILE A 97 8.69 10.76 3.46
C ILE A 97 8.61 11.41 2.07
N VAL A 98 9.53 12.34 1.77
CA VAL A 98 9.60 13.02 0.48
C VAL A 98 10.09 12.06 -0.62
N LYS A 99 11.13 11.26 -0.32
CA LYS A 99 11.64 10.19 -1.20
C LYS A 99 10.53 9.22 -1.57
N GLN A 100 9.78 8.71 -0.59
CA GLN A 100 8.66 7.81 -0.85
C GLN A 100 7.65 8.45 -1.80
N SER A 101 7.17 9.66 -1.47
CA SER A 101 6.18 10.35 -2.33
C SER A 101 6.71 10.56 -3.75
N ALA A 102 7.95 11.04 -3.90
CA ALA A 102 8.59 11.26 -5.20
C ALA A 102 8.68 9.99 -6.04
N CYS A 103 9.14 8.89 -5.46
CA CYS A 103 9.32 7.65 -6.21
C CYS A 103 7.98 6.94 -6.49
N LEU A 104 6.97 7.05 -5.61
CA LEU A 104 5.62 6.54 -5.87
C LEU A 104 4.92 7.33 -6.99
N THR A 105 5.00 8.66 -6.95
CA THR A 105 4.48 9.56 -7.98
C THR A 105 5.21 9.34 -9.31
N PHE A 106 6.53 9.14 -9.30
CA PHE A 106 7.28 8.79 -10.51
C PHE A 106 6.70 7.54 -11.19
N GLY A 107 6.46 6.47 -10.43
CA GLY A 107 5.80 5.27 -10.96
C GLY A 107 4.42 5.57 -11.54
N ALA A 108 3.59 6.34 -10.84
CA ALA A 108 2.25 6.69 -11.32
C ALA A 108 2.29 7.48 -12.65
N LEU A 109 3.19 8.46 -12.75
CA LEU A 109 3.39 9.26 -13.96
C LEU A 109 3.90 8.44 -15.14
N VAL A 110 4.74 7.42 -14.91
CA VAL A 110 5.15 6.47 -15.96
C VAL A 110 3.93 5.73 -16.50
N ASN A 111 3.04 5.27 -15.63
CA ASN A 111 1.81 4.61 -16.07
C ASN A 111 0.92 5.57 -16.86
N GLU A 112 0.75 6.81 -16.40
CA GLU A 112 -0.06 7.82 -17.08
C GLU A 112 0.48 8.15 -18.47
N LEU A 113 1.81 8.27 -18.61
CA LEU A 113 2.46 8.48 -19.91
C LEU A 113 2.33 7.26 -20.84
N CYS A 114 2.46 6.04 -20.30
CA CYS A 114 2.57 4.82 -21.11
C CYS A 114 1.27 4.01 -21.25
N SER A 115 0.20 4.36 -20.52
CA SER A 115 -1.12 3.71 -20.60
C SER A 115 -2.13 4.53 -21.40
N GLN A 116 -1.74 5.69 -21.94
CA GLN A 116 -2.53 6.41 -22.92
C GLN A 116 -2.77 5.49 -24.11
N LYS A 117 -3.98 4.91 -24.18
CA LYS A 117 -4.41 4.14 -25.33
C LYS A 117 -4.30 5.05 -26.54
N ARG A 118 -3.76 4.53 -27.65
CA ARG A 118 -3.94 5.11 -28.98
C ARG A 118 -5.42 5.50 -29.10
N SER A 119 -5.74 6.79 -29.11
CA SER A 119 -7.00 7.19 -29.69
C SER A 119 -6.82 6.94 -31.18
N GLU A 120 -7.30 5.78 -31.65
CA GLU A 120 -7.46 5.50 -33.08
C GLU A 120 -8.51 6.44 -33.72
N LYS A 121 -9.16 7.28 -32.90
CA LYS A 121 -10.09 8.30 -33.36
C LYS A 121 -9.36 9.63 -33.49
N THR A 122 -9.18 10.02 -34.75
CA THR A 122 -8.89 11.35 -35.32
C THR A 122 -7.96 12.24 -34.50
N PRO A 123 -6.78 12.63 -35.02
CA PRO A 123 -5.93 13.60 -34.34
C PRO A 123 -6.74 14.88 -34.10
N ASP A 124 -7.04 15.14 -32.84
CA ASP A 124 -7.62 16.40 -32.42
C ASP A 124 -6.56 17.49 -32.65
N LEU A 125 -6.78 18.32 -33.67
CA LEU A 125 -5.87 19.41 -34.05
C LEU A 125 -5.85 20.53 -33.00
N THR A 126 -6.71 20.48 -31.97
CA THR A 126 -6.83 21.53 -30.95
C THR A 126 -6.04 21.26 -29.67
N HIS A 127 -5.52 20.04 -29.48
CA HIS A 127 -4.67 19.70 -28.34
C HIS A 127 -3.25 19.34 -28.77
N PRO A 128 -2.21 19.66 -27.95
CA PRO A 128 -0.86 19.17 -28.18
C PRO A 128 -0.90 17.65 -28.33
N ILE A 129 -0.32 17.13 -29.41
CA ILE A 129 -0.20 15.69 -29.66
C ILE A 129 0.36 15.05 -28.38
N PRO A 130 -0.38 14.13 -27.72
CA PRO A 130 0.08 13.51 -26.49
C PRO A 130 1.46 12.90 -26.73
N GLU A 131 2.43 13.24 -25.88
CA GLU A 131 3.79 12.73 -26.05
C GLU A 131 3.77 11.21 -25.95
N GLN A 132 4.11 10.53 -27.05
CA GLN A 132 4.05 9.08 -27.09
C GLN A 132 5.14 8.46 -26.20
N CYS A 133 4.72 7.52 -25.34
CA CYS A 133 5.60 6.58 -24.68
C CYS A 133 6.01 5.50 -25.70
N THR A 134 7.23 5.63 -26.24
CA THR A 134 7.83 4.61 -27.10
C THR A 134 8.27 3.41 -26.28
N ASP A 135 8.43 2.25 -26.93
CA ASP A 135 8.93 1.04 -26.27
C ASP A 135 10.31 1.26 -25.62
N ASP A 136 11.19 2.05 -26.26
CA ASP A 136 12.49 2.42 -25.69
C ASP A 136 12.36 3.22 -24.38
N LYS A 137 11.43 4.20 -24.33
CA LYS A 137 11.18 4.98 -23.10
C LYS A 137 10.61 4.10 -22.01
N LYS A 138 9.67 3.22 -22.38
CA LYS A 138 9.06 2.27 -21.45
C LYS A 138 10.10 1.33 -20.85
N GLU A 139 11.02 0.83 -21.67
CA GLU A 139 12.14 0.00 -21.23
C GLU A 139 13.12 0.79 -20.34
N GLN A 140 13.45 2.03 -20.70
CA GLN A 140 14.26 2.92 -19.87
C GLN A 140 13.65 3.13 -18.48
N TYR A 141 12.35 3.44 -18.40
CA TYR A 141 11.68 3.63 -17.12
C TYR A 141 11.58 2.34 -16.31
N LYS A 142 11.36 1.20 -16.97
CA LYS A 142 11.40 -0.11 -16.34
C LYS A 142 12.76 -0.36 -15.68
N GLN A 143 13.85 -0.12 -16.39
CA GLN A 143 15.21 -0.30 -15.85
C GLN A 143 15.43 0.56 -14.60
N VAL A 144 15.06 1.85 -14.65
CA VAL A 144 15.18 2.74 -13.48
C VAL A 144 14.39 2.22 -12.28
N LEU A 145 13.15 1.74 -12.47
CA LEU A 145 12.31 1.22 -11.39
C LEU A 145 12.81 -0.11 -10.83
N VAL A 146 13.32 -1.01 -11.69
CA VAL A 146 13.91 -2.28 -11.26
C VAL A 146 15.20 -2.03 -10.49
N GLU A 147 16.07 -1.13 -10.97
CA GLU A 147 17.28 -0.74 -10.26
C GLU A 147 17.00 -0.16 -8.87
N GLN A 148 15.89 0.56 -8.68
CA GLN A 148 15.48 1.05 -7.36
C GLN A 148 15.23 -0.10 -6.38
N TYR A 149 14.70 -1.24 -6.85
CA TYR A 149 14.50 -2.42 -6.04
C TYR A 149 15.82 -3.15 -5.78
N GLU A 150 16.67 -3.30 -6.78
CA GLU A 150 17.96 -3.99 -6.66
C GLU A 150 18.94 -3.26 -5.72
N LYS A 151 18.92 -1.91 -5.74
CA LYS A 151 19.74 -1.06 -4.86
C LYS A 151 19.17 -0.94 -3.45
N ALA A 152 17.92 -1.35 -3.21
CA ALA A 152 17.28 -1.19 -1.92
C ALA A 152 17.89 -2.11 -0.86
N THR A 153 18.32 -1.52 0.26
CA THR A 153 19.01 -2.27 1.33
C THR A 153 18.07 -2.61 2.48
N THR A 154 17.08 -1.75 2.74
CA THR A 154 16.12 -1.92 3.81
C THR A 154 14.80 -2.50 3.32
N LEU A 155 14.02 -3.12 4.22
CA LEU A 155 12.70 -3.63 3.88
C LEU A 155 11.78 -2.51 3.38
N GLN A 156 11.76 -1.36 4.06
CA GLN A 156 11.01 -0.18 3.65
C GLN A 156 11.36 0.29 2.24
N GLU A 157 12.66 0.33 1.88
CA GLU A 157 13.09 0.71 0.53
C GLU A 157 12.64 -0.30 -0.51
N LYS A 158 12.77 -1.61 -0.23
CA LYS A 158 12.27 -2.66 -1.13
C LYS A 158 10.75 -2.55 -1.33
N LEU A 159 9.99 -2.31 -0.26
CA LEU A 159 8.54 -2.13 -0.34
C LEU A 159 8.14 -0.88 -1.14
N ASN A 160 8.86 0.22 -0.97
CA ASN A 160 8.65 1.44 -1.74
C ASN A 160 8.96 1.23 -3.23
N ALA A 161 10.08 0.58 -3.55
CA ALA A 161 10.45 0.28 -4.93
C ALA A 161 9.40 -0.63 -5.62
N LEU A 162 8.92 -1.67 -4.93
CA LEU A 162 7.83 -2.52 -5.43
C LEU A 162 6.50 -1.76 -5.58
N ALA A 163 6.20 -0.83 -4.67
CA ALA A 163 5.03 0.03 -4.78
C ALA A 163 5.13 0.98 -5.99
N SER A 164 6.31 1.57 -6.23
CA SER A 164 6.61 2.38 -7.41
C SER A 164 6.49 1.58 -8.71
N LEU A 165 7.04 0.36 -8.74
CA LEU A 165 6.92 -0.54 -9.89
C LEU A 165 5.46 -0.93 -10.15
N GLY A 166 4.69 -1.20 -9.09
CA GLY A 166 3.26 -1.47 -9.17
C GLY A 166 2.42 -0.26 -9.59
N ASN A 167 2.83 0.96 -9.24
CA ASN A 167 2.23 2.19 -9.74
C ASN A 167 2.50 2.36 -11.24
N ALA A 168 3.70 2.01 -11.69
CA ALA A 168 4.07 2.08 -13.11
C ALA A 168 3.29 1.08 -13.97
N GLY A 169 3.01 -0.12 -13.46
CA GLY A 169 2.20 -1.11 -14.16
C GLY A 169 2.74 -1.43 -15.56
N ILE A 170 4.06 -1.50 -15.71
CA ILE A 170 4.72 -1.78 -16.98
C ILE A 170 4.54 -3.27 -17.29
N ASP A 171 3.87 -3.57 -18.39
CA ASP A 171 3.57 -4.93 -18.85
C ASP A 171 4.82 -5.82 -19.09
N THR A 172 5.96 -5.24 -19.46
CA THR A 172 7.25 -5.93 -19.63
C THR A 172 8.01 -6.13 -18.32
N SER A 173 7.50 -5.65 -17.18
CA SER A 173 8.09 -5.87 -15.84
C SER A 173 7.63 -7.15 -15.15
N THR A 174 6.64 -7.84 -15.74
CA THR A 174 6.06 -9.07 -15.18
C THR A 174 7.10 -10.17 -14.90
N PRO A 175 8.10 -10.44 -15.76
CA PRO A 175 9.12 -11.45 -15.46
C PRO A 175 9.96 -11.13 -14.21
N GLN A 176 10.32 -9.86 -14.00
CA GLN A 176 11.06 -9.41 -12.81
C GLN A 176 10.20 -9.56 -11.56
N LEU A 177 8.92 -9.19 -11.63
CA LEU A 177 7.97 -9.39 -10.52
C LEU A 177 7.79 -10.87 -10.21
N GLU A 178 7.66 -11.73 -11.21
CA GLU A 178 7.55 -13.18 -11.05
C GLU A 178 8.77 -13.78 -10.34
N GLN A 179 9.98 -13.34 -10.69
CA GLN A 179 11.21 -13.77 -10.02
C GLN A 179 11.15 -13.45 -8.51
N ILE A 180 10.78 -12.22 -8.14
CA ILE A 180 10.66 -11.79 -6.74
C ILE A 180 9.55 -12.57 -6.02
N ILE A 181 8.42 -12.81 -6.68
CA ILE A 181 7.29 -13.58 -6.13
C ILE A 181 7.70 -15.01 -5.80
N LYS A 182 8.49 -15.66 -6.68
CA LYS A 182 8.92 -17.05 -6.52
C LYS A 182 10.11 -17.22 -5.57
N ASP A 183 10.91 -16.18 -5.36
CA ASP A 183 12.07 -16.23 -4.47
C ASP A 183 11.63 -16.32 -3.00
N ARG A 184 11.77 -17.51 -2.40
CA ARG A 184 11.45 -17.76 -0.99
C ARG A 184 12.50 -17.21 -0.02
N SER A 185 13.67 -16.78 -0.51
CA SER A 185 14.68 -16.08 0.30
C SER A 185 14.29 -14.62 0.55
N GLU A 186 13.48 -14.04 -0.33
CA GLU A 186 12.92 -12.70 -0.15
C GLU A 186 11.89 -12.65 0.98
N HIS A 187 11.82 -11.48 1.61
CA HIS A 187 10.93 -11.27 2.74
C HIS A 187 9.46 -11.46 2.32
N SER A 188 8.63 -12.11 3.14
CA SER A 188 7.22 -12.42 2.80
C SER A 188 6.41 -11.18 2.44
N LEU A 189 6.63 -10.06 3.12
CA LEU A 189 6.03 -8.77 2.76
C LEU A 189 6.49 -8.24 1.40
N CYS A 190 7.75 -8.43 1.00
CA CYS A 190 8.22 -8.07 -0.34
C CYS A 190 7.53 -8.95 -1.39
N ARG A 191 7.47 -10.26 -1.17
CA ARG A 191 6.77 -11.19 -2.07
C ARG A 191 5.29 -10.82 -2.22
N ALA A 192 4.60 -10.55 -1.10
CA ALA A 192 3.22 -10.09 -1.10
C ALA A 192 3.07 -8.75 -1.83
N LYS A 193 3.99 -7.80 -1.62
CA LYS A 193 3.97 -6.51 -2.32
C LYS A 193 4.27 -6.63 -3.82
N ALA A 194 5.11 -7.58 -4.22
CA ALA A 194 5.37 -7.90 -5.63
C ALA A 194 4.13 -8.51 -6.31
N ILE A 195 3.37 -9.36 -5.61
CA ILE A 195 2.06 -9.82 -6.09
C ILE A 195 1.11 -8.63 -6.28
N ASP A 196 1.01 -7.75 -5.28
CA ASP A 196 0.18 -6.54 -5.35
C ASP A 196 0.65 -5.54 -6.43
N ALA A 197 1.90 -5.59 -6.85
CA ALA A 197 2.42 -4.79 -7.97
C ALA A 197 1.81 -5.19 -9.33
N LEU A 198 1.30 -6.43 -9.47
CA LEU A 198 0.60 -6.88 -10.67
C LEU A 198 -0.83 -6.29 -10.82
N ARG A 199 -1.32 -5.50 -9.85
CA ARG A 199 -2.71 -5.01 -9.80
C ARG A 199 -3.18 -4.26 -11.05
N ARG A 200 -2.30 -3.50 -11.72
CA ARG A 200 -2.64 -2.77 -12.95
C ARG A 200 -2.60 -3.64 -14.20
N LEU A 201 -2.03 -4.84 -14.09
CA LEU A 201 -1.87 -5.80 -15.17
C LEU A 201 -2.98 -6.87 -15.18
N THR A 202 -3.86 -6.88 -14.17
CA THR A 202 -4.92 -7.89 -14.05
C THR A 202 -5.92 -7.87 -15.21
N THR A 203 -6.06 -6.73 -15.89
CA THR A 203 -6.95 -6.55 -17.04
C THR A 203 -6.22 -6.72 -18.37
N SER A 204 -5.00 -6.17 -18.50
CA SER A 204 -4.25 -6.20 -19.75
C SER A 204 -3.48 -7.52 -19.99
N GLN A 205 -3.07 -8.20 -18.92
CA GLN A 205 -2.32 -9.45 -18.94
C GLN A 205 -2.98 -10.52 -18.06
N GLN A 206 -4.32 -10.60 -18.10
CA GLN A 206 -5.14 -11.47 -17.23
C GLN A 206 -4.58 -12.90 -17.13
N MET A 207 -4.33 -13.56 -18.26
CA MET A 207 -3.85 -14.95 -18.31
C MET A 207 -2.45 -15.11 -17.70
N ILE A 208 -1.54 -14.17 -17.95
CA ILE A 208 -0.17 -14.21 -17.41
C ILE A 208 -0.21 -14.04 -15.89
N VAL A 209 -1.00 -13.07 -15.41
CA VAL A 209 -1.16 -12.84 -13.96
C VAL A 209 -1.76 -14.07 -13.28
N GLN A 210 -2.81 -14.68 -13.85
CA GLN A 210 -3.39 -15.92 -13.32
C GLN A 210 -2.37 -17.07 -13.27
N HIS A 211 -1.57 -17.24 -14.33
CA HIS A 211 -0.54 -18.27 -14.41
C HIS A 211 0.52 -18.14 -13.29
N ILE A 212 0.91 -16.90 -12.96
CA ILE A 212 1.89 -16.62 -11.90
C ILE A 212 1.28 -16.85 -10.52
N ILE A 213 0.05 -16.37 -10.30
CA ILE A 213 -0.54 -16.23 -8.96
C ILE A 213 -1.28 -17.47 -8.48
N LEU A 214 -1.95 -18.21 -9.37
CA LEU A 214 -2.73 -19.38 -8.99
C LEU A 214 -1.88 -20.46 -8.29
N PRO A 215 -0.69 -20.86 -8.78
CA PRO A 215 0.15 -21.84 -8.08
C PRO A 215 0.59 -21.38 -6.69
N ILE A 216 0.80 -20.07 -6.50
CA ILE A 216 1.15 -19.50 -5.19
C ILE A 216 0.00 -19.64 -4.20
N TYR A 217 -1.23 -19.34 -4.65
CA TYR A 217 -2.43 -19.50 -3.81
C TYR A 217 -2.66 -20.97 -3.42
N LEU A 218 -2.53 -21.90 -4.37
CA LEU A 218 -2.83 -23.32 -4.15
C LEU A 218 -1.80 -24.01 -3.24
N ASN A 219 -0.58 -23.48 -3.14
CA ASN A 219 0.50 -24.08 -2.38
C ASN A 219 0.36 -23.80 -0.87
N ASN A 220 -0.07 -24.79 -0.10
CA ASN A 220 -0.24 -24.67 1.35
C ASN A 220 1.07 -24.50 2.15
N GLN A 221 2.23 -24.64 1.52
CA GLN A 221 3.55 -24.37 2.12
C GLN A 221 3.96 -22.89 1.99
N GLU A 222 3.23 -22.09 1.22
CA GLU A 222 3.48 -20.66 1.12
C GLU A 222 3.02 -19.90 2.38
N ASP A 223 3.64 -18.74 2.61
CA ASP A 223 3.27 -17.88 3.72
C ASP A 223 1.79 -17.44 3.61
N PRO A 224 1.01 -17.50 4.71
CA PRO A 224 -0.40 -17.13 4.70
C PRO A 224 -0.67 -15.73 4.15
N ASN A 225 0.19 -14.75 4.45
CA ASN A 225 0.01 -13.39 3.95
C ASN A 225 0.23 -13.33 2.43
N VAL A 226 1.22 -14.07 1.91
CA VAL A 226 1.49 -14.18 0.47
C VAL A 226 0.28 -14.83 -0.24
N ARG A 227 -0.28 -15.90 0.32
CA ARG A 227 -1.46 -16.59 -0.24
C ARG A 227 -2.72 -15.73 -0.19
N ILE A 228 -2.91 -14.96 0.88
CA ILE A 228 -4.04 -14.03 1.02
C ILE A 228 -3.99 -12.94 -0.05
N VAL A 229 -2.82 -12.32 -0.26
CA VAL A 229 -2.64 -11.31 -1.31
C VAL A 229 -2.73 -11.93 -2.71
N ALA A 230 -2.24 -13.16 -2.89
CA ALA A 230 -2.44 -13.94 -4.12
C ALA A 230 -3.91 -14.08 -4.45
N LEU A 231 -4.76 -14.51 -3.50
CA LEU A 231 -6.20 -14.60 -3.73
C LEU A 231 -6.80 -13.24 -4.08
N GLN A 232 -6.39 -12.16 -3.40
CA GLN A 232 -6.88 -10.82 -3.66
C GLN A 232 -6.62 -10.39 -5.11
N ILE A 233 -5.40 -10.58 -5.62
CA ILE A 233 -5.05 -10.24 -7.01
C ILE A 233 -5.70 -11.21 -8.00
N LEU A 234 -5.78 -12.49 -7.68
CA LEU A 234 -6.44 -13.49 -8.53
C LEU A 234 -7.92 -13.15 -8.78
N MET A 235 -8.66 -12.79 -7.73
CA MET A 235 -10.08 -12.40 -7.87
C MET A 235 -10.26 -11.13 -8.72
N ARG A 236 -9.29 -10.22 -8.74
CA ARG A 236 -9.31 -9.02 -9.60
C ARG A 236 -9.15 -9.34 -11.09
N THR A 237 -8.59 -10.50 -11.43
CA THR A 237 -8.48 -10.95 -12.82
C THR A 237 -9.82 -11.41 -13.40
N GLN A 238 -10.93 -11.34 -12.65
CA GLN A 238 -12.23 -11.92 -13.04
C GLN A 238 -12.05 -13.36 -13.56
N PRO A 239 -11.59 -14.26 -12.68
CA PRO A 239 -11.20 -15.60 -13.11
C PRO A 239 -12.40 -16.40 -13.65
N GLU A 240 -12.12 -17.27 -14.61
CA GLU A 240 -13.12 -18.16 -15.20
C GLU A 240 -13.77 -19.07 -14.15
N PRO A 241 -15.01 -19.55 -14.37
CA PRO A 241 -15.72 -20.43 -13.45
C PRO A 241 -14.92 -21.63 -12.94
N SER A 242 -14.11 -22.26 -13.80
CA SER A 242 -13.25 -23.40 -13.44
C SER A 242 -12.19 -23.05 -12.39
N VAL A 243 -11.62 -21.85 -12.47
CA VAL A 243 -10.63 -21.36 -11.49
C VAL A 243 -11.34 -21.06 -10.16
N ILE A 244 -12.55 -20.50 -10.20
CA ILE A 244 -13.37 -20.32 -8.99
C ILE A 244 -13.65 -21.65 -8.30
N ASP A 245 -14.04 -22.67 -9.05
CA ASP A 245 -14.30 -24.01 -8.52
C ASP A 245 -13.04 -24.61 -7.87
N GLN A 246 -11.89 -24.42 -8.50
CA GLN A 246 -10.60 -24.83 -7.94
C GLN A 246 -10.26 -24.09 -6.64
N ILE A 247 -10.54 -22.79 -6.54
CA ILE A 247 -10.35 -22.01 -5.31
C ILE A 247 -11.27 -22.54 -4.19
N ILE A 248 -12.54 -22.79 -4.49
CA ILE A 248 -13.52 -23.28 -3.51
C ILE A 248 -13.15 -24.70 -3.04
N TYR A 249 -12.74 -25.57 -3.95
CA TYR A 249 -12.24 -26.90 -3.62
C TYR A 249 -11.02 -26.81 -2.69
N THR A 250 -10.04 -25.98 -3.04
CA THR A 250 -8.82 -25.77 -2.24
C THR A 250 -9.14 -25.23 -0.85
N MET A 251 -10.05 -24.26 -0.77
CA MET A 251 -10.55 -23.71 0.50
C MET A 251 -11.17 -24.77 1.41
N SER A 252 -11.93 -25.72 0.84
CA SER A 252 -12.58 -26.78 1.63
C SER A 252 -11.54 -27.63 2.39
N GLN A 253 -10.40 -27.88 1.75
CA GLN A 253 -9.29 -28.67 2.27
C GLN A 253 -8.19 -27.83 2.94
N GLU A 254 -8.38 -26.52 3.07
CA GLU A 254 -7.34 -25.61 3.54
C GLU A 254 -6.98 -25.87 5.02
N PRO A 255 -5.72 -26.26 5.33
CA PRO A 255 -5.29 -26.50 6.71
C PRO A 255 -5.11 -25.20 7.50
N ASN A 256 -4.71 -24.10 6.84
CA ASN A 256 -4.49 -22.84 7.50
C ASN A 256 -5.81 -22.09 7.73
N LYS A 257 -6.27 -22.05 8.98
CA LYS A 257 -7.52 -21.39 9.36
C LYS A 257 -7.62 -19.92 8.91
N ARG A 258 -6.50 -19.17 8.85
CA ARG A 258 -6.48 -17.76 8.40
C ARG A 258 -6.79 -17.67 6.91
N VAL A 259 -6.11 -18.47 6.09
CA VAL A 259 -6.33 -18.51 4.63
C VAL A 259 -7.72 -19.06 4.31
N LYS A 260 -8.18 -20.08 5.03
CA LYS A 260 -9.53 -20.64 4.91
C LYS A 260 -10.59 -19.59 5.21
N ALA A 261 -10.47 -18.89 6.33
CA ALA A 261 -11.40 -17.86 6.75
C ALA A 261 -11.40 -16.67 5.77
N TYR A 262 -10.22 -16.22 5.32
CA TYR A 262 -10.08 -15.17 4.31
C TYR A 262 -10.78 -15.53 3.00
N THR A 263 -10.51 -16.74 2.48
CA THR A 263 -11.09 -17.22 1.23
C THR A 263 -12.60 -17.33 1.35
N TYR A 264 -13.09 -17.99 2.41
CA TYR A 264 -14.50 -18.21 2.64
C TYR A 264 -15.28 -16.90 2.73
N GLN A 265 -14.82 -15.96 3.56
CA GLN A 265 -15.51 -14.67 3.70
C GLN A 265 -15.43 -13.83 2.43
N THR A 266 -14.34 -13.94 1.66
CA THR A 266 -14.24 -13.28 0.35
C THR A 266 -15.27 -13.84 -0.63
N MET A 267 -15.38 -15.17 -0.75
CA MET A 267 -16.37 -15.81 -1.61
C MET A 267 -17.81 -15.52 -1.15
N LYS A 268 -18.05 -15.54 0.16
CA LYS A 268 -19.35 -15.20 0.76
C LYS A 268 -19.75 -13.75 0.49
N MET A 269 -18.79 -12.82 0.53
CA MET A 269 -19.01 -11.42 0.16
C MET A 269 -19.34 -11.31 -1.33
N VAL A 270 -18.54 -11.92 -2.21
CA VAL A 270 -18.75 -11.88 -3.68
C VAL A 270 -20.11 -12.49 -4.06
N ALA A 271 -20.49 -13.64 -3.49
CA ALA A 271 -21.80 -14.27 -3.72
C ALA A 271 -23.00 -13.40 -3.34
N LYS A 272 -22.80 -12.41 -2.46
CA LYS A 272 -23.82 -11.46 -1.98
C LYS A 272 -23.61 -10.04 -2.52
N SER A 273 -22.62 -9.83 -3.40
CA SER A 273 -22.30 -8.49 -3.89
C SER A 273 -23.50 -7.89 -4.61
N LYS A 274 -23.78 -6.63 -4.30
CA LYS A 274 -24.79 -5.83 -5.01
C LYS A 274 -24.19 -4.97 -6.11
N ASN A 275 -22.85 -4.97 -6.26
CA ASN A 275 -22.20 -4.26 -7.33
C ASN A 275 -22.54 -4.94 -8.67
N PRO A 276 -23.13 -4.21 -9.65
CA PRO A 276 -23.47 -4.79 -10.94
C PRO A 276 -22.27 -5.42 -11.66
N ALA A 277 -21.05 -4.89 -11.46
CA ALA A 277 -19.82 -5.43 -12.05
C ALA A 277 -19.50 -6.86 -11.59
N ASP A 278 -19.96 -7.27 -10.41
CA ASP A 278 -19.70 -8.61 -9.88
C ASP A 278 -20.76 -9.63 -10.32
N ARG A 279 -21.81 -9.24 -11.04
CA ARG A 279 -23.03 -10.06 -11.24
C ARG A 279 -22.75 -11.47 -11.77
N GLN A 280 -21.88 -11.59 -12.79
CA GLN A 280 -21.57 -12.88 -13.39
C GLN A 280 -20.81 -13.79 -12.40
N MET A 281 -19.73 -13.25 -11.82
CA MET A 281 -18.91 -13.96 -10.83
C MET A 281 -19.73 -14.32 -9.57
N ALA A 282 -20.53 -13.39 -9.07
CA ALA A 282 -21.40 -13.59 -7.90
C ALA A 282 -22.38 -14.74 -8.11
N LYS A 283 -22.99 -14.85 -9.30
CA LYS A 283 -23.90 -15.96 -9.63
C LYS A 283 -23.18 -17.30 -9.56
N HIS A 284 -21.99 -17.40 -10.15
CA HIS A 284 -21.20 -18.64 -10.14
C HIS A 284 -20.72 -19.00 -8.73
N VAL A 285 -20.09 -18.05 -8.02
CA VAL A 285 -19.60 -18.23 -6.65
C VAL A 285 -20.74 -18.64 -5.72
N LYS A 286 -21.93 -18.05 -5.84
CA LYS A 286 -23.11 -18.42 -5.03
C LYS A 286 -23.47 -19.89 -5.19
N ASN A 287 -23.45 -20.41 -6.41
CA ASN A 287 -23.76 -21.81 -6.69
C ASN A 287 -22.64 -22.72 -6.19
N ALA A 288 -21.39 -22.42 -6.53
CA ALA A 288 -20.23 -23.22 -6.14
C ALA A 288 -20.05 -23.30 -4.61
N MET A 289 -20.36 -22.22 -3.88
CA MET A 289 -20.31 -22.19 -2.41
C MET A 289 -21.32 -23.13 -1.73
N GLN A 290 -22.38 -23.58 -2.41
CA GLN A 290 -23.30 -24.58 -1.85
C GLN A 290 -22.64 -25.94 -1.62
N SER A 291 -21.60 -26.24 -2.41
CA SER A 291 -20.81 -27.47 -2.27
C SER A 291 -19.73 -27.37 -1.18
N ALA A 292 -19.44 -26.17 -0.70
CA ALA A 292 -18.41 -25.93 0.29
C ALA A 292 -18.91 -26.29 1.69
N ASN A 293 -18.63 -27.52 2.14
CA ASN A 293 -18.91 -27.93 3.52
C ASN A 293 -17.93 -27.26 4.49
N VAL A 294 -18.28 -26.06 4.97
CA VAL A 294 -17.44 -25.23 5.84
C VAL A 294 -18.21 -24.84 7.10
N ASP A 295 -17.65 -25.20 8.26
CA ASP A 295 -18.15 -24.77 9.57
C ASP A 295 -17.74 -23.30 9.83
N GLU A 296 -18.69 -22.38 9.63
CA GLU A 296 -18.49 -20.94 9.83
C GLU A 296 -18.05 -20.57 11.24
N GLN A 297 -18.46 -21.34 12.27
CA GLN A 297 -18.14 -21.03 13.66
C GLN A 297 -16.62 -21.11 13.94
N GLN A 298 -15.91 -21.91 13.15
CA GLN A 298 -14.46 -22.09 13.25
C GLN A 298 -13.66 -20.98 12.55
N LEU A 299 -14.32 -20.07 11.83
CA LEU A 299 -13.70 -19.03 10.99
C LEU A 299 -13.77 -17.61 11.60
N TRP A 300 -13.86 -17.51 12.93
CA TRP A 300 -13.90 -16.22 13.65
C TRP A 300 -12.65 -15.35 13.45
N SER A 301 -11.53 -15.94 13.01
CA SER A 301 -10.25 -15.23 12.83
C SER A 301 -10.26 -14.24 11.66
N TYR A 302 -11.30 -14.22 10.82
CA TYR A 302 -11.42 -13.26 9.73
C TYR A 302 -12.86 -12.75 9.58
N GLY A 303 -13.01 -11.43 9.51
CA GLY A 303 -14.26 -10.77 9.23
C GLY A 303 -14.14 -9.90 7.98
N LYS A 304 -15.11 -10.01 7.07
CA LYS A 304 -15.22 -9.17 5.88
C LYS A 304 -16.66 -8.78 5.64
N TRP A 305 -16.90 -7.50 5.50
CA TRP A 305 -18.22 -6.91 5.34
C TRP A 305 -18.19 -5.96 4.16
N GLN A 306 -19.26 -5.96 3.37
CA GLN A 306 -19.50 -4.94 2.35
C GLN A 306 -20.82 -4.26 2.69
N ILE A 307 -20.79 -2.94 2.80
CA ILE A 307 -21.94 -2.09 3.07
C ILE A 307 -22.26 -1.35 1.77
N PRO A 308 -23.27 -1.80 1.01
CA PRO A 308 -23.66 -1.18 -0.25
C PRO A 308 -24.66 -0.04 -0.01
N VAL A 309 -24.40 1.12 -0.62
CA VAL A 309 -25.36 2.21 -0.82
C VAL A 309 -25.56 2.32 -2.33
N TYR A 310 -26.55 1.62 -2.88
CA TYR A 310 -26.77 1.52 -4.33
C TYR A 310 -28.22 1.80 -4.68
N SER A 311 -28.43 2.67 -5.67
CA SER A 311 -29.71 3.00 -6.27
C SER A 311 -29.82 2.35 -7.65
N PRO A 312 -30.66 1.32 -7.82
CA PRO A 312 -30.90 0.71 -9.13
C PRO A 312 -31.53 1.67 -10.14
N GLU A 313 -32.36 2.62 -9.68
CA GLU A 313 -33.06 3.58 -10.55
C GLU A 313 -32.12 4.61 -11.17
N GLN A 314 -31.10 5.02 -10.43
CA GLN A 314 -30.10 5.97 -10.91
C GLN A 314 -28.89 5.28 -11.55
N GLU A 315 -28.76 3.96 -11.36
CA GLU A 315 -27.57 3.17 -11.71
C GLU A 315 -26.30 3.73 -11.05
N GLU A 316 -26.43 4.15 -9.80
CA GLU A 316 -25.35 4.78 -9.02
C GLU A 316 -25.21 4.13 -7.65
N GLY A 317 -23.98 3.94 -7.18
CA GLY A 317 -23.75 3.50 -5.81
C GLY A 317 -22.32 3.49 -5.34
N ILE A 318 -22.18 3.36 -4.02
CA ILE A 318 -20.93 3.30 -3.28
C ILE A 318 -20.93 2.01 -2.46
N PHE A 319 -19.79 1.31 -2.43
CA PHE A 319 -19.62 0.04 -1.74
C PHE A 319 -18.45 0.13 -0.77
N LEU A 320 -18.74 0.25 0.52
CA LEU A 320 -17.72 0.25 1.57
C LEU A 320 -17.39 -1.18 1.99
N THR A 321 -16.16 -1.62 1.75
CA THR A 321 -15.65 -2.92 2.17
C THR A 321 -14.72 -2.76 3.37
N LEU A 322 -15.03 -3.46 4.46
CA LEU A 322 -14.21 -3.55 5.66
C LEU A 322 -13.75 -4.99 5.84
N ALA A 323 -12.46 -5.18 6.09
CA ALA A 323 -11.88 -6.50 6.29
C ALA A 323 -10.86 -6.47 7.43
N THR A 324 -10.90 -7.50 8.28
CA THR A 324 -9.94 -7.68 9.36
C THR A 324 -9.63 -9.16 9.56
N GLU A 325 -8.35 -9.45 9.80
CA GLU A 325 -7.81 -10.77 10.05
C GLU A 325 -7.05 -10.75 11.36
N TYR A 326 -7.42 -11.59 12.31
CA TYR A 326 -6.76 -11.72 13.60
C TYR A 326 -5.94 -13.01 13.65
N SER A 327 -4.65 -12.87 13.99
CA SER A 327 -3.89 -14.05 14.41
C SER A 327 -4.35 -14.57 15.76
N GLN A 328 -4.24 -15.88 15.95
CA GLN A 328 -4.65 -16.59 17.17
C GLN A 328 -3.94 -16.12 18.46
N ARG A 329 -2.89 -15.30 18.37
CA ARG A 329 -2.03 -14.90 19.51
C ARG A 329 -1.95 -13.40 19.74
N SER A 330 -2.71 -12.59 18.99
CA SER A 330 -2.65 -11.13 19.04
C SER A 330 -4.05 -10.55 18.95
N TRP A 331 -4.36 -9.61 19.85
CA TRP A 331 -5.57 -8.80 19.75
C TRP A 331 -5.52 -7.82 18.57
N MET A 332 -4.30 -7.43 18.14
CA MET A 332 -4.10 -6.59 16.96
C MET A 332 -4.21 -7.44 15.68
N PRO A 333 -4.99 -7.01 14.68
CA PRO A 333 -5.12 -7.69 13.40
C PRO A 333 -3.78 -7.88 12.71
N SER A 334 -3.63 -8.98 11.97
CA SER A 334 -2.50 -9.21 11.06
C SER A 334 -2.74 -8.67 9.65
N LEU A 335 -4.00 -8.52 9.26
CA LEU A 335 -4.39 -7.79 8.06
C LEU A 335 -5.62 -6.96 8.42
N SER A 336 -5.64 -5.70 8.01
CA SER A 336 -6.87 -4.91 8.02
C SER A 336 -6.90 -4.07 6.77
N TYR A 337 -8.04 -3.96 6.12
CA TYR A 337 -8.19 -2.96 5.08
C TYR A 337 -9.61 -2.41 5.02
N MET A 338 -9.68 -1.13 4.69
CA MET A 338 -10.88 -0.42 4.33
C MET A 338 -10.76 -0.05 2.86
N LYS A 339 -11.81 -0.31 2.09
CA LYS A 339 -11.85 -0.06 0.66
C LYS A 339 -13.20 0.54 0.28
N ILE A 340 -13.20 1.52 -0.61
CA ILE A 340 -14.39 2.12 -1.21
C ILE A 340 -14.37 1.84 -2.71
N ASP A 341 -15.47 1.32 -3.24
CA ASP A 341 -15.75 1.23 -4.68
C ASP A 341 -16.96 2.08 -5.03
N SER A 342 -17.05 2.49 -6.29
CA SER A 342 -18.23 3.16 -6.83
C SER A 342 -18.69 2.57 -8.15
N TYR A 343 -19.96 2.80 -8.46
CA TYR A 343 -20.61 2.44 -9.71
C TYR A 343 -21.43 3.63 -10.20
N PHE A 344 -21.28 4.01 -11.45
CA PHE A 344 -22.03 5.10 -12.09
C PHE A 344 -22.33 4.73 -13.54
N LYS A 345 -23.60 4.54 -13.90
CA LYS A 345 -24.09 4.38 -15.29
C LYS A 345 -23.19 3.45 -16.13
N ASP A 346 -23.06 2.21 -15.67
CA ASP A 346 -22.22 1.13 -16.24
C ASP A 346 -20.70 1.26 -16.10
N GLN A 347 -20.22 2.29 -15.41
CA GLN A 347 -18.81 2.41 -15.04
C GLN A 347 -18.62 2.00 -13.57
N SER A 348 -17.93 0.89 -13.34
CA SER A 348 -17.44 0.55 -12.00
C SER A 348 -16.03 1.09 -11.80
N ASN A 349 -15.86 1.93 -10.79
CA ASN A 349 -14.55 2.34 -10.30
C ASN A 349 -14.20 1.49 -9.09
N VAL A 350 -13.07 0.81 -9.17
CA VAL A 350 -12.58 -0.08 -8.12
C VAL A 350 -11.45 0.63 -7.38
N ASN A 351 -11.45 0.50 -6.05
CA ASN A 351 -10.44 1.06 -5.14
C ASN A 351 -10.39 2.60 -5.12
N ASP A 352 -11.53 3.29 -5.21
CA ASP A 352 -11.59 4.77 -5.10
C ASP A 352 -10.78 5.28 -3.91
N LEU A 353 -10.83 4.57 -2.78
CA LEU A 353 -9.94 4.78 -1.65
C LEU A 353 -9.67 3.46 -0.94
N VAL A 354 -8.40 3.19 -0.63
CA VAL A 354 -7.97 2.00 0.11
C VAL A 354 -6.97 2.38 1.19
N PHE A 355 -7.24 1.91 2.40
CA PHE A 355 -6.28 1.85 3.50
C PHE A 355 -6.03 0.40 3.82
N TYR A 356 -4.77 -0.02 3.92
CA TYR A 356 -4.48 -1.38 4.34
C TYR A 356 -3.27 -1.45 5.27
N LEU A 357 -3.39 -2.33 6.26
CA LEU A 357 -2.39 -2.65 7.26
C LEU A 357 -2.04 -4.12 7.13
N MET A 358 -0.75 -4.44 6.95
CA MET A 358 -0.23 -5.80 6.93
C MET A 358 0.80 -5.98 8.03
N LYS A 359 0.60 -6.97 8.88
CA LYS A 359 1.57 -7.37 9.91
C LYS A 359 2.48 -8.47 9.37
N ASN A 360 3.77 -8.27 9.53
CA ASN A 360 4.74 -9.34 9.41
C ASN A 360 4.50 -10.36 10.54
N GLN A 361 4.16 -11.59 10.18
CA GLN A 361 4.12 -12.69 11.14
C GLN A 361 5.15 -13.71 10.72
N ARG A 362 6.01 -14.11 11.67
CA ARG A 362 6.86 -15.28 11.46
C ARG A 362 5.95 -16.50 11.27
N LEU A 363 6.15 -17.23 10.18
CA LEU A 363 5.83 -18.66 10.12
C LEU A 363 6.60 -19.32 11.28
N TYR A 364 5.93 -19.54 12.41
CA TYR A 364 6.44 -20.52 13.35
C TYR A 364 6.38 -21.85 12.62
N SER A 365 7.55 -22.36 12.21
CA SER A 365 7.63 -23.76 11.83
C SER A 365 6.95 -24.57 12.93
N GLN A 366 6.18 -25.58 12.54
CA GLN A 366 5.53 -26.54 13.43
C GLN A 366 6.55 -27.38 14.25
N ASP A 367 7.80 -26.93 14.41
CA ASP A 367 8.88 -27.63 15.09
C ASP A 367 8.80 -27.57 16.63
N TYR A 368 8.03 -26.64 17.18
CA TYR A 368 7.89 -26.53 18.64
C TYR A 368 6.94 -27.57 19.23
N THR A 369 5.94 -28.04 18.48
CA THR A 369 5.03 -29.10 18.94
C THR A 369 5.63 -30.49 18.76
N THR A 370 6.49 -30.72 17.76
CA THR A 370 7.29 -31.95 17.64
C THR A 370 8.36 -32.02 18.74
N LYS A 371 9.03 -30.92 19.11
CA LYS A 371 9.97 -30.92 20.25
C LYS A 371 9.30 -31.17 21.61
N SER A 372 8.08 -30.66 21.86
CA SER A 372 7.39 -30.91 23.14
C SER A 372 6.72 -32.30 23.22
N ARG A 373 6.17 -32.82 22.11
CA ARG A 373 5.70 -34.21 22.01
C ARG A 373 6.85 -35.21 22.09
N ASN A 374 8.01 -34.89 21.50
CA ASN A 374 9.22 -35.72 21.63
C ASN A 374 9.79 -35.70 23.04
N ARG A 375 9.67 -34.60 23.81
CA ARG A 375 10.08 -34.60 25.23
C ARG A 375 9.16 -35.44 26.11
N ARG A 376 7.84 -35.43 25.87
CA ARG A 376 6.90 -36.31 26.62
C ARG A 376 7.03 -37.78 26.24
N THR A 377 7.21 -38.10 24.95
CA THR A 377 7.43 -39.49 24.52
C THR A 377 8.85 -40.00 24.80
N ALA A 378 9.86 -39.13 24.95
CA ALA A 378 11.19 -39.51 25.42
C ALA A 378 11.27 -39.70 26.94
N ALA A 379 10.46 -38.96 27.72
CA ALA A 379 10.35 -39.18 29.17
C ALA A 379 9.63 -40.49 29.50
N ILE A 380 8.59 -40.86 28.71
CA ILE A 380 7.87 -42.13 28.87
C ILE A 380 8.72 -43.31 28.35
N ARG A 381 9.37 -43.18 27.18
CA ARG A 381 10.31 -44.21 26.66
C ARG A 381 11.60 -44.34 27.48
N GLY A 382 11.99 -43.30 28.22
CA GLY A 382 13.12 -43.32 29.15
C GLY A 382 12.84 -44.07 30.45
N PHE A 383 11.55 -44.22 30.83
CA PHE A 383 11.13 -45.06 31.94
C PHE A 383 11.04 -46.53 31.53
N GLU A 384 10.49 -46.84 30.34
CA GLU A 384 10.42 -48.22 29.82
C GLU A 384 11.78 -48.80 29.38
N ARG A 385 12.77 -47.97 29.04
CA ARG A 385 14.12 -48.44 28.67
C ARG A 385 14.99 -48.88 29.85
N ARG A 386 14.69 -48.44 31.07
CA ARG A 386 15.51 -48.82 32.24
C ARG A 386 15.27 -50.25 32.72
N GLU A 387 14.16 -50.88 32.33
CA GLU A 387 13.88 -52.28 32.66
C GLU A 387 14.29 -53.26 31.55
N PHE A 388 14.56 -52.80 30.32
CA PHE A 388 14.85 -53.69 29.17
C PHE A 388 16.33 -53.72 28.72
N GLU A 389 17.19 -52.84 29.25
CA GLU A 389 18.60 -52.71 28.85
C GLU A 389 19.58 -53.65 29.59
N GLN A 390 19.12 -54.58 30.43
CA GLN A 390 20.00 -55.55 31.11
C GLN A 390 20.12 -56.92 30.41
N GLU A 391 19.27 -57.28 29.45
CA GLU A 391 19.23 -58.67 28.90
C GLU A 391 19.74 -58.87 27.47
N ASN A 392 20.07 -57.83 26.68
CA ASN A 392 20.21 -57.98 25.21
C ASN A 392 21.56 -57.55 24.58
N ASN A 393 22.62 -57.42 25.38
CA ASN A 393 23.93 -57.00 24.86
C ASN A 393 24.78 -58.11 24.22
N GLU A 394 24.49 -59.39 24.45
CA GLU A 394 25.30 -60.50 23.89
C GLU A 394 24.88 -60.89 22.46
N ASN A 395 23.57 -60.89 22.17
CA ASN A 395 23.03 -61.27 20.85
C ASN A 395 23.39 -60.26 19.74
N THR A 396 23.61 -59.00 20.09
CA THR A 396 23.86 -57.92 19.13
C THR A 396 25.29 -57.96 18.57
N GLN A 397 26.24 -58.56 19.29
CA GLN A 397 27.63 -58.67 18.88
C GLN A 397 27.83 -59.83 17.88
N GLN A 398 27.18 -60.98 18.12
CA GLN A 398 27.23 -62.14 17.22
C GLN A 398 26.65 -61.85 15.83
N LEU A 399 25.58 -61.06 15.75
CA LEU A 399 24.99 -60.65 14.48
C LEU A 399 25.94 -59.76 13.66
N LYS A 400 26.68 -58.85 14.31
CA LYS A 400 27.64 -57.97 13.64
C LYS A 400 28.82 -58.76 13.06
N ASP A 401 29.30 -59.77 13.78
CA ASP A 401 30.39 -60.62 13.30
C ASP A 401 29.96 -61.47 12.10
N MET A 402 28.74 -62.03 12.11
CA MET A 402 28.17 -62.74 10.95
C MET A 402 28.02 -61.83 9.71
N HIS A 403 27.56 -60.58 9.89
CA HIS A 403 27.45 -59.62 8.78
C HIS A 403 28.80 -59.27 8.17
N SER A 404 29.88 -59.27 8.97
CA SER A 404 31.24 -59.00 8.51
C SER A 404 31.83 -60.17 7.70
N GLN A 405 31.57 -61.41 8.12
CA GLN A 405 32.07 -62.62 7.46
C GLN A 405 31.36 -62.91 6.14
N LEU A 406 30.08 -62.53 6.03
CA LEU A 406 29.28 -62.71 4.81
C LEU A 406 29.51 -61.64 3.74
N GLY A 407 30.39 -60.66 3.96
CA GLY A 407 30.80 -59.67 2.95
C GLY A 407 29.67 -58.74 2.46
N ILE A 408 28.57 -58.62 3.20
CA ILE A 408 27.40 -57.83 2.81
C ILE A 408 27.69 -56.34 3.04
N LYS A 409 27.84 -55.55 1.97
CA LYS A 409 27.96 -54.08 2.05
C LYS A 409 26.59 -53.40 2.09
N SER A 410 26.34 -52.62 3.15
CA SER A 410 25.15 -51.76 3.28
C SER A 410 25.08 -50.73 2.15
N ARG A 411 23.90 -50.60 1.51
CA ARG A 411 23.62 -49.60 0.46
C ARG A 411 23.23 -48.21 0.98
N HIS A 412 23.35 -47.93 2.27
CA HIS A 412 23.17 -46.57 2.80
C HIS A 412 24.46 -46.08 3.47
N GLY A 413 25.03 -45.03 2.89
CA GLY A 413 26.27 -44.39 3.33
C GLY A 413 26.20 -43.99 4.80
N GLY A 414 27.28 -44.29 5.52
CA GLY A 414 27.41 -44.10 6.95
C GLY A 414 27.23 -42.65 7.39
N TYR A 415 26.48 -42.48 8.47
CA TYR A 415 26.52 -41.30 9.31
C TYR A 415 27.90 -41.17 9.94
N SER A 416 28.77 -40.36 9.32
CA SER A 416 29.96 -39.83 9.99
C SER A 416 29.55 -38.63 10.82
N PHE A 417 29.54 -38.78 12.15
CA PHE A 417 29.51 -37.65 13.09
C PHE A 417 30.83 -36.89 12.93
N ASN A 418 30.84 -35.83 12.11
CA ASN A 418 31.94 -34.88 12.08
C ASN A 418 31.40 -33.48 12.31
N ASN A 419 31.90 -32.87 13.38
CA ASN A 419 31.70 -31.49 13.79
C ASN A 419 31.86 -30.51 12.61
N ARG A 420 30.73 -30.07 12.08
CA ARG A 420 30.62 -28.83 11.29
C ARG A 420 29.47 -27.98 11.81
N TYR A 421 29.38 -27.84 13.13
CA TYR A 421 28.80 -26.64 13.74
C TYR A 421 29.90 -25.59 13.76
N SER A 422 29.92 -24.71 12.76
CA SER A 422 30.43 -23.32 12.79
C SER A 422 30.78 -22.87 11.38
N ARG A 423 29.79 -22.40 10.61
CA ARG A 423 29.93 -21.29 9.64
C ARG A 423 28.68 -20.98 8.80
N SER A 424 27.66 -21.86 8.75
CA SER A 424 26.37 -21.54 8.09
C SER A 424 25.34 -20.86 9.02
N GLY A 425 25.61 -20.81 10.33
CA GLY A 425 24.74 -20.16 11.31
C GLY A 425 24.85 -18.63 11.32
N GLN A 426 25.97 -18.05 10.87
CA GLN A 426 26.18 -16.59 10.98
C GLN A 426 25.49 -15.78 9.87
N GLN A 427 25.32 -16.32 8.66
CA GLN A 427 24.58 -15.61 7.59
C GLN A 427 23.05 -15.69 7.75
N GLN A 428 22.51 -16.74 8.37
CA GLN A 428 21.07 -16.81 8.69
C GLN A 428 20.71 -16.12 10.03
N GLN A 429 21.67 -15.83 10.90
CA GLN A 429 21.42 -15.16 12.17
C GLN A 429 21.44 -13.62 12.07
N GLN A 430 21.98 -13.03 11.00
CA GLN A 430 22.00 -11.56 10.85
C GLN A 430 20.64 -10.92 10.48
N TYR A 431 19.66 -11.69 9.97
CA TYR A 431 18.29 -11.20 9.75
C TYR A 431 17.33 -11.48 10.93
N SER A 432 17.85 -11.99 12.06
CA SER A 432 17.03 -12.51 13.15
C SER A 432 17.04 -11.67 14.43
N TYR A 433 17.17 -10.35 14.32
CA TYR A 433 16.92 -9.43 15.44
C TYR A 433 15.65 -8.60 15.20
N ASN A 434 14.65 -8.84 16.07
CA ASN A 434 13.55 -7.95 16.45
C ASN A 434 13.03 -6.94 15.42
N ASN A 435 11.86 -7.21 14.85
CA ASN A 435 10.69 -6.31 14.88
C ASN A 435 9.47 -7.00 14.22
N ASN A 436 8.32 -7.00 14.89
CA ASN A 436 7.04 -7.25 14.23
C ASN A 436 6.75 -6.03 13.36
N ILE A 437 7.26 -6.06 12.12
CA ILE A 437 7.11 -4.96 11.18
C ILE A 437 5.65 -4.95 10.71
N ASN A 438 4.93 -3.85 10.93
CA ASN A 438 3.64 -3.64 10.28
C ASN A 438 3.82 -2.64 9.14
N VAL A 439 3.07 -2.80 8.06
CA VAL A 439 3.09 -1.90 6.91
C VAL A 439 1.71 -1.30 6.79
N PHE A 440 1.61 0.03 6.83
CA PHE A 440 0.39 0.77 6.58
C PHE A 440 0.51 1.52 5.26
N CYS A 441 -0.43 1.28 4.35
CA CYS A 441 -0.42 1.91 3.03
C CYS A 441 -1.75 2.59 2.73
N THR A 442 -1.67 3.65 1.93
CA THR A 442 -2.82 4.37 1.38
C THR A 442 -2.78 4.31 -0.15
N ARG A 443 -3.94 4.11 -0.76
CA ARG A 443 -4.10 3.99 -2.20
C ARG A 443 -5.38 4.67 -2.67
N ILE A 444 -5.31 5.32 -3.83
CA ILE A 444 -6.43 5.92 -4.55
C ILE A 444 -6.41 5.30 -5.95
N GLY A 445 -7.51 4.69 -6.36
CA GLY A 445 -7.55 3.80 -7.52
C GLY A 445 -6.51 2.67 -7.39
N ASP A 446 -5.68 2.49 -8.40
CA ASP A 446 -4.53 1.57 -8.36
C ASP A 446 -3.19 2.28 -8.12
N VAL A 447 -3.21 3.50 -7.56
CA VAL A 447 -2.04 4.31 -7.20
C VAL A 447 -1.80 4.23 -5.70
N ASP A 448 -0.68 3.65 -5.27
CA ASP A 448 -0.20 3.80 -3.91
C ASP A 448 0.35 5.21 -3.71
N HIS A 449 -0.17 5.93 -2.71
CA HIS A 449 0.30 7.28 -2.34
C HIS A 449 1.25 7.26 -1.15
N SER A 450 1.14 6.25 -0.28
CA SER A 450 2.08 6.06 0.82
C SER A 450 2.10 4.61 1.30
N CYS A 451 3.22 4.19 1.88
CA CYS A 451 3.42 2.85 2.43
C CYS A 451 4.48 2.86 3.54
N TYR A 452 4.05 3.04 4.79
CA TYR A 452 4.96 3.20 5.93
C TYR A 452 5.15 1.91 6.71
N GLU A 453 6.40 1.63 7.03
CA GLU A 453 6.83 0.67 8.02
C GLU A 453 6.55 1.24 9.41
N ILE A 454 5.66 0.60 10.14
CA ILE A 454 5.42 0.83 11.56
C ILE A 454 6.38 -0.09 12.31
N GLN A 455 7.56 0.43 12.61
CA GLN A 455 8.57 -0.25 13.41
C GLN A 455 8.20 -0.26 14.90
N ASN A 456 8.54 -1.34 15.59
CA ASN A 456 8.50 -1.46 17.05
C ASN A 456 9.75 -0.83 17.72
N SER A 457 10.42 0.09 17.03
CA SER A 457 11.75 0.61 17.38
C SER A 457 11.68 1.66 18.50
N TYR A 458 11.63 1.18 19.75
CA TYR A 458 11.86 2.03 20.93
C TYR A 458 12.73 1.40 22.02
N LEU A 459 13.26 0.19 21.81
CA LEU A 459 14.03 -0.51 22.86
C LEU A 459 15.56 -0.42 22.74
N ASN A 460 16.12 0.12 21.65
CA ASN A 460 17.58 0.16 21.49
C ASN A 460 18.22 1.55 21.73
N GLN A 461 17.44 2.61 21.97
CA GLN A 461 18.00 3.96 22.16
C GLN A 461 18.31 4.33 23.62
N THR A 462 18.04 3.47 24.61
CA THR A 462 18.24 3.83 26.02
C THR A 462 19.65 3.56 26.59
N GLN A 463 20.66 3.15 25.80
CA GLN A 463 22.01 2.95 26.38
C GLN A 463 23.22 3.49 25.62
N GLN A 464 23.13 3.99 24.38
CA GLN A 464 24.30 4.58 23.72
C GLN A 464 23.90 5.71 22.76
N GLN A 465 23.63 6.90 23.30
CA GLN A 465 23.79 8.19 22.60
C GLN A 465 23.50 9.34 23.59
N GLN A 466 24.37 9.48 24.59
CA GLN A 466 24.71 10.82 25.06
C GLN A 466 26.07 11.13 24.44
N GLN A 467 26.15 12.26 23.73
CA GLN A 467 27.30 12.77 22.96
C GLN A 467 27.39 12.31 21.49
N SER A 468 26.63 12.96 20.61
CA SER A 468 27.17 13.78 19.51
C SER A 468 26.08 14.12 18.48
N GLN A 469 25.80 15.42 18.35
CA GLN A 469 25.28 16.18 17.20
C GLN A 469 23.99 15.72 16.47
N SER A 470 23.12 16.72 16.32
CA SER A 470 21.79 16.75 15.72
C SER A 470 21.73 16.25 14.28
N SER A 471 21.17 15.05 14.08
CA SER A 471 20.53 14.66 12.83
C SER A 471 19.04 14.43 13.11
N SER A 472 18.20 15.33 12.61
CA SER A 472 16.74 15.31 12.77
C SER A 472 16.11 14.17 11.95
N MET A 473 15.97 13.01 12.56
CA MET A 473 15.03 11.96 12.13
C MET A 473 13.69 12.16 12.88
N PRO A 474 12.54 11.87 12.26
CA PRO A 474 11.25 12.04 12.93
C PRO A 474 11.11 10.99 14.02
N THR A 475 11.22 11.43 15.28
CA THR A 475 10.75 10.67 16.43
C THR A 475 9.24 10.52 16.29
N LEU A 476 8.76 9.30 16.07
CA LEU A 476 7.33 8.95 16.14
C LEU A 476 6.74 9.59 17.42
N PRO A 477 5.53 10.16 17.37
CA PRO A 477 4.97 10.80 18.55
C PRO A 477 4.94 9.80 19.73
N PRO A 478 5.33 10.21 20.93
CA PRO A 478 5.43 9.43 22.18
C PRO A 478 4.14 8.67 22.55
N MET A 479 2.99 9.14 22.06
CA MET A 479 1.71 8.42 22.08
C MET A 479 1.85 7.01 21.48
N PHE A 480 2.52 6.91 20.33
CA PHE A 480 2.81 5.63 19.68
C PHE A 480 3.84 4.82 20.47
N THR A 481 4.79 5.44 21.16
CA THR A 481 5.77 4.75 22.02
C THR A 481 5.12 3.98 23.16
N GLU A 482 4.24 4.61 23.94
CA GLU A 482 3.52 3.94 25.03
C GLU A 482 2.53 2.91 24.49
N LEU A 483 1.88 3.17 23.35
CA LEU A 483 1.06 2.19 22.65
C LEU A 483 1.88 0.95 22.29
N ILE A 484 3.05 1.12 21.68
CA ILE A 484 3.98 0.06 21.28
C ILE A 484 4.49 -0.72 22.52
N GLN A 485 4.89 -0.03 23.59
CA GLN A 485 5.33 -0.68 24.83
C GLN A 485 4.20 -1.44 25.53
N SER A 486 2.96 -0.96 25.44
CA SER A 486 1.80 -1.64 25.99
C SER A 486 1.47 -2.93 25.21
N ILE A 487 1.61 -2.86 23.87
CA ILE A 487 1.45 -3.99 22.95
C ILE A 487 2.48 -5.09 23.26
N GLN A 488 3.75 -4.72 23.48
CA GLN A 488 4.82 -5.68 23.78
C GLN A 488 4.63 -6.38 25.13
N ASN A 489 4.21 -5.62 26.15
CA ASN A 489 4.05 -6.15 27.50
C ASN A 489 2.66 -6.75 27.77
N ARG A 490 1.82 -6.89 26.73
CA ARG A 490 0.41 -7.33 26.84
C ARG A 490 -0.38 -6.59 27.93
N ARG A 491 -0.08 -5.31 28.12
CA ARG A 491 -0.74 -4.45 29.11
C ARG A 491 -1.60 -3.41 28.40
N LYS A 492 -2.59 -2.87 29.10
CA LYS A 492 -3.32 -1.69 28.60
C LYS A 492 -2.37 -0.47 28.57
N PRO A 493 -2.41 0.37 27.52
CA PRO A 493 -1.60 1.59 27.46
C PRO A 493 -2.04 2.57 28.54
N SER A 494 -1.07 3.24 29.16
CA SER A 494 -1.33 4.29 30.13
C SER A 494 -1.60 5.61 29.40
N LEU A 495 -2.81 6.16 29.57
CA LEU A 495 -3.18 7.47 29.01
C LEU A 495 -2.22 8.57 29.47
N ALA A 496 -1.80 8.57 30.74
CA ALA A 496 -0.87 9.56 31.28
C ALA A 496 0.50 9.55 30.59
N LYS A 497 1.01 8.38 30.18
CA LYS A 497 2.29 8.24 29.45
C LYS A 497 2.15 8.50 27.96
N MET A 498 0.99 8.19 27.35
CA MET A 498 0.71 8.52 25.96
C MET A 498 0.69 10.03 25.70
N PHE A 499 0.39 10.83 26.72
CA PHE A 499 0.20 12.27 26.62
C PHE A 499 1.29 13.12 27.30
N SER A 500 2.35 12.52 27.87
CA SER A 500 3.36 13.25 28.65
C SER A 500 4.23 14.22 27.84
N GLU A 501 4.33 14.04 26.52
CA GLU A 501 5.12 14.90 25.63
C GLU A 501 4.24 15.78 24.71
N LEU A 502 2.90 15.73 24.83
CA LEU A 502 2.06 16.80 24.27
C LEU A 502 2.52 18.18 24.82
N GLU A 503 3.23 18.22 25.96
CA GLU A 503 3.84 19.43 26.54
C GLU A 503 4.79 20.14 25.55
N GLN A 504 5.37 19.44 24.56
CA GLN A 504 6.14 20.06 23.48
C GLN A 504 5.26 20.74 22.42
N LEU A 505 4.11 20.14 22.08
CA LEU A 505 3.12 20.74 21.16
C LEU A 505 2.45 21.99 21.76
N GLN A 506 2.47 22.12 23.10
CA GLN A 506 2.02 23.32 23.81
C GLN A 506 2.92 24.55 23.53
N GLN A 507 4.17 24.36 23.10
CA GLN A 507 5.09 25.49 22.81
C GLN A 507 4.73 26.25 21.52
N GLN A 508 3.91 25.68 20.63
CA GLN A 508 3.38 26.36 19.44
C GLN A 508 1.89 26.65 19.60
N LYS A 509 1.55 27.93 19.78
CA LYS A 509 0.22 28.39 20.25
C LYS A 509 -0.95 28.14 19.28
N VAL A 510 -0.71 27.95 17.98
CA VAL A 510 -1.73 27.58 16.97
C VAL A 510 -1.02 26.91 15.79
N HIS A 511 -1.48 25.73 15.38
CA HIS A 511 -1.08 25.07 14.14
C HIS A 511 -2.14 25.33 13.07
N GLN A 512 -1.74 25.84 11.91
CA GLN A 512 -2.61 26.07 10.77
C GLN A 512 -2.08 25.30 9.55
N TYR A 513 -2.94 24.51 8.93
CA TYR A 513 -2.64 23.73 7.74
C TYR A 513 -3.69 23.96 6.68
N THR A 514 -3.29 24.53 5.54
CA THR A 514 -4.17 24.71 4.38
C THR A 514 -3.83 23.72 3.27
N ILE A 515 -4.87 23.06 2.78
CA ILE A 515 -4.83 22.05 1.72
C ILE A 515 -5.75 22.53 0.60
N ALA A 516 -5.21 22.63 -0.62
CA ALA A 516 -6.00 22.86 -1.82
C ALA A 516 -5.78 21.70 -2.80
N SER A 517 -6.86 21.17 -3.37
CA SER A 517 -6.80 20.03 -4.30
C SER A 517 -8.00 20.04 -5.24
N ILE A 518 -7.88 19.33 -6.37
CA ILE A 518 -9.01 19.02 -7.25
C ILE A 518 -9.24 17.51 -7.18
N LEU A 519 -10.35 17.11 -6.55
CA LEU A 519 -10.64 15.69 -6.28
C LEU A 519 -11.04 14.90 -7.52
N ASN A 520 -11.61 15.59 -8.50
CA ASN A 520 -11.97 15.04 -9.80
C ASN A 520 -11.80 16.16 -10.81
N ASP A 521 -11.06 15.93 -11.89
CA ASP A 521 -10.91 16.86 -13.00
C ASP A 521 -11.01 16.06 -14.30
N LYS A 522 -12.22 15.97 -14.85
CA LYS A 522 -12.50 15.26 -16.10
C LYS A 522 -12.97 16.23 -17.15
N GLU A 523 -12.39 16.12 -18.33
CA GLU A 523 -12.78 16.88 -19.50
C GLU A 523 -13.00 15.90 -20.66
N ALA A 524 -14.13 16.05 -21.36
CA ALA A 524 -14.43 15.35 -22.58
C ALA A 524 -14.66 16.38 -23.68
N VAL A 525 -13.93 16.26 -24.78
CA VAL A 525 -14.09 17.09 -25.96
C VAL A 525 -14.72 16.26 -27.06
N ILE A 526 -15.87 16.72 -27.57
CA ILE A 526 -16.66 16.01 -28.57
C ILE A 526 -16.71 16.88 -29.83
N PRO A 527 -16.21 16.42 -30.99
CA PRO A 527 -16.33 17.18 -32.22
C PRO A 527 -17.81 17.30 -32.62
N THR A 528 -18.26 18.51 -32.95
CA THR A 528 -19.62 18.73 -33.44
C THR A 528 -19.63 18.89 -34.97
N CYS A 529 -20.79 18.69 -35.59
CA CYS A 529 -20.98 18.86 -37.03
C CYS A 529 -20.73 20.30 -37.53
N VAL A 530 -20.77 21.30 -36.64
CA VAL A 530 -20.51 22.71 -36.95
C VAL A 530 -19.02 23.04 -36.90
N GLY A 531 -18.18 22.09 -36.48
CA GLY A 531 -16.73 22.28 -36.36
C GLY A 531 -16.27 22.96 -35.06
N LEU A 532 -17.21 23.35 -34.18
CA LEU A 532 -16.89 23.82 -32.82
C LEU A 532 -16.93 22.65 -31.84
N PRO A 533 -15.81 22.25 -31.21
CA PRO A 533 -15.82 21.15 -30.28
C PRO A 533 -16.71 21.46 -29.06
N LEU A 534 -17.51 20.50 -28.63
CA LEU A 534 -18.25 20.57 -27.38
C LEU A 534 -17.36 20.08 -26.24
N GLY A 535 -17.01 20.95 -25.31
CA GLY A 535 -16.32 20.61 -24.07
C GLY A 535 -17.33 20.30 -22.95
N ILE A 536 -17.20 19.13 -22.33
CA ILE A 536 -17.90 18.75 -21.11
C ILE A 536 -16.85 18.61 -20.01
N VAL A 537 -16.93 19.48 -19.00
CA VAL A 537 -16.02 19.51 -17.86
C VAL A 537 -16.79 19.10 -16.61
N ASN A 538 -16.23 18.17 -15.85
CA ASN A 538 -16.66 17.81 -14.51
C ASN A 538 -15.48 17.97 -13.55
N SER A 539 -15.53 19.01 -12.70
CA SER A 539 -14.43 19.35 -11.79
C SER A 539 -14.92 19.54 -10.36
N VAL A 540 -14.15 19.03 -9.38
CA VAL A 540 -14.47 19.11 -7.95
C VAL A 540 -13.31 19.73 -7.17
N PRO A 541 -13.11 21.05 -7.27
CA PRO A 541 -12.13 21.75 -6.45
C PRO A 541 -12.54 21.74 -4.97
N THR A 542 -11.56 21.49 -4.10
CA THR A 542 -11.73 21.42 -2.65
C THR A 542 -10.62 22.20 -1.97
N ILE A 543 -11.00 23.00 -0.97
CA ILE A 543 -10.09 23.67 -0.05
C ILE A 543 -10.45 23.27 1.37
N LEU A 544 -9.44 22.96 2.17
CA LEU A 544 -9.59 22.58 3.57
C LEU A 544 -8.53 23.29 4.39
N ASN A 545 -8.97 23.96 5.46
CA ASN A 545 -8.11 24.63 6.43
C ASN A 545 -8.35 23.99 7.80
N VAL A 546 -7.28 23.46 8.40
CA VAL A 546 -7.29 22.93 9.77
C VAL A 546 -6.50 23.89 10.64
N GLU A 547 -7.17 24.50 11.59
CA GLU A 547 -6.56 25.33 12.63
C GLU A 547 -6.74 24.64 13.97
N GLY A 548 -5.72 24.57 14.81
CA GLY A 548 -5.88 23.97 16.12
C GLY A 548 -4.82 24.37 17.12
N ASN A 549 -5.21 24.35 18.39
CA ASN A 549 -4.29 24.41 19.51
C ASN A 549 -4.52 23.23 20.45
N VAL A 550 -3.44 22.80 21.10
CA VAL A 550 -3.48 21.76 22.12
C VAL A 550 -3.01 22.37 23.42
N ASN A 551 -3.92 22.48 24.39
CA ASN A 551 -3.64 22.96 25.73
C ASN A 551 -3.64 21.78 26.70
N LEU A 552 -2.62 21.69 27.54
CA LEU A 552 -2.52 20.64 28.56
C LEU A 552 -2.63 21.26 29.94
N GLN A 553 -3.47 20.65 30.77
CA GLN A 553 -3.61 20.99 32.17
C GLN A 553 -3.29 19.73 32.98
N LYS A 554 -2.13 19.72 33.64
CA LYS A 554 -1.73 18.62 34.53
C LYS A 554 -2.44 18.78 35.86
N ASN A 555 -3.34 17.85 36.21
CA ASN A 555 -4.00 17.86 37.51
C ASN A 555 -3.38 16.79 38.42
N THR A 556 -2.96 17.17 39.63
CA THR A 556 -2.16 16.34 40.54
C THR A 556 -2.90 15.12 41.09
N GLU A 557 -4.23 15.09 41.04
CA GLU A 557 -5.04 13.99 41.58
C GLU A 557 -5.75 13.13 40.51
N MET A 558 -5.92 13.62 39.28
CA MET A 558 -6.72 12.95 38.23
C MET A 558 -6.02 12.73 36.88
N GLY A 559 -4.73 13.02 36.78
CA GLY A 559 -3.95 12.86 35.53
C GLY A 559 -3.98 14.08 34.61
N VAL A 560 -3.43 13.93 33.41
CA VAL A 560 -3.26 15.01 32.41
C VAL A 560 -4.59 15.26 31.68
N LYS A 561 -5.13 16.48 31.78
CA LYS A 561 -6.27 16.95 30.98
C LYS A 561 -5.75 17.57 29.68
N VAL A 562 -6.04 16.93 28.56
CA VAL A 562 -5.74 17.45 27.22
C VAL A 562 -6.97 18.18 26.69
N GLN A 563 -6.86 19.48 26.43
CA GLN A 563 -7.88 20.28 25.74
C GLN A 563 -7.40 20.60 24.33
N ILE A 564 -7.99 19.95 23.34
CA ILE A 564 -7.75 20.23 21.92
C ILE A 564 -8.86 21.16 21.46
N ASN A 565 -8.52 22.41 21.08
CA ASN A 565 -9.47 23.26 20.37
C ASN A 565 -9.03 23.30 18.92
N GLY A 566 -9.76 22.56 18.07
CA GLY A 566 -9.54 22.54 16.63
C GLY A 566 -10.75 23.13 15.90
N ARG A 567 -10.48 23.81 14.80
CA ARG A 567 -11.47 24.26 13.83
C ARG A 567 -11.08 23.72 12.46
N ILE A 568 -11.97 22.93 11.86
CA ILE A 568 -11.82 22.46 10.49
C ILE A 568 -12.80 23.27 9.66
N MET A 569 -12.31 23.95 8.64
CA MET A 569 -13.12 24.67 7.66
C MET A 569 -12.86 24.06 6.29
N GLY A 570 -13.91 23.76 5.55
CA GLY A 570 -13.80 23.18 4.22
C GLY A 570 -14.77 23.83 3.25
N GLY A 571 -14.37 23.91 1.99
CA GLY A 571 -15.22 24.28 0.88
C GLY A 571 -15.00 23.30 -0.27
N MET A 572 -16.08 22.76 -0.80
CA MET A 572 -16.08 21.95 -2.01
C MET A 572 -17.06 22.57 -3.00
N ALA A 573 -16.71 22.61 -4.28
CA ALA A 573 -17.63 22.97 -5.34
C ALA A 573 -17.66 21.84 -6.35
N HIS A 574 -18.85 21.50 -6.85
CA HIS A 574 -19.03 20.55 -7.94
C HIS A 574 -19.42 21.32 -9.20
N ILE A 575 -18.52 21.33 -10.19
CA ILE A 575 -18.65 22.12 -11.40
C ILE A 575 -18.88 21.17 -12.56
N GLN A 576 -20.10 21.16 -13.09
CA GLN A 576 -20.42 20.53 -14.36
C GLN A 576 -20.71 21.63 -15.39
N LYS A 577 -19.88 21.70 -16.42
CA LYS A 577 -19.99 22.69 -17.48
C LYS A 577 -20.01 22.00 -18.83
N MET A 578 -20.98 22.36 -19.64
CA MET A 578 -21.06 21.97 -21.05
C MET A 578 -20.99 23.25 -21.87
N SER A 579 -19.97 23.41 -22.70
CA SER A 579 -19.77 24.62 -23.52
C SER A 579 -19.11 24.29 -24.84
N LEU A 580 -19.48 25.02 -25.90
CA LEU A 580 -18.73 25.01 -27.14
C LEU A 580 -17.38 25.69 -26.91
N LEU A 581 -16.30 24.99 -27.26
CA LEU A 581 -14.93 25.49 -27.22
C LEU A 581 -14.72 26.33 -28.48
N ASP A 582 -14.46 27.62 -28.28
CA ASP A 582 -14.06 28.54 -29.34
C ASP A 582 -12.64 29.05 -29.05
N SER A 583 -11.92 29.44 -30.09
CA SER A 583 -10.58 30.04 -30.00
C SER A 583 -10.61 31.46 -29.40
N PHE A 584 -11.81 32.03 -29.26
CA PHE A 584 -12.06 33.32 -28.60
C PHE A 584 -12.73 33.13 -27.23
N PRO A 585 -12.38 33.94 -26.21
CA PRO A 585 -12.96 33.82 -24.87
C PRO A 585 -14.47 34.07 -24.93
N SER A 586 -15.25 33.00 -24.83
CA SER A 586 -16.68 33.01 -25.09
C SER A 586 -17.46 33.60 -23.91
N PHE A 587 -18.19 34.68 -24.17
CA PHE A 587 -19.10 35.38 -23.26
C PHE A 587 -20.45 34.67 -23.03
N LEU A 588 -20.67 33.49 -23.61
CA LEU A 588 -21.92 32.72 -23.48
C LEU A 588 -21.67 31.45 -22.67
N VAL A 589 -21.86 31.57 -21.36
CA VAL A 589 -21.83 30.44 -20.42
C VAL A 589 -23.26 30.17 -19.97
N LEU A 590 -23.83 29.02 -20.36
CA LEU A 590 -24.98 28.46 -19.65
C LEU A 590 -24.44 27.82 -18.37
N ASN A 591 -24.40 28.60 -17.30
CA ASN A 591 -23.97 28.15 -15.98
C ASN A 591 -25.13 27.41 -15.30
N LEU A 592 -25.05 26.08 -15.20
CA LEU A 592 -25.79 25.35 -14.17
C LEU A 592 -24.89 25.24 -12.93
N PHE A 593 -24.94 26.25 -12.05
CA PHE A 593 -24.28 26.17 -10.74
C PHE A 593 -25.16 25.37 -9.77
N VAL A 594 -24.74 24.14 -9.44
CA VAL A 594 -25.25 23.46 -8.24
C VAL A 594 -24.21 23.62 -7.14
N GLN A 595 -24.36 24.68 -6.34
CA GLN A 595 -23.50 24.95 -5.19
C GLN A 595 -23.99 24.13 -3.99
N LEU A 596 -23.48 22.90 -3.81
CA LEU A 596 -23.69 22.16 -2.56
C LEU A 596 -22.67 22.62 -1.51
N LYS A 597 -23.08 23.57 -0.67
CA LYS A 597 -22.26 24.05 0.44
C LYS A 597 -22.42 23.12 1.64
N LEU A 598 -21.62 22.06 1.71
CA LEU A 598 -21.51 21.24 2.93
C LEU A 598 -20.57 21.94 3.91
N MET A 599 -21.11 22.81 4.77
CA MET A 599 -20.40 23.24 5.97
C MET A 599 -20.47 22.13 7.01
N PHE A 600 -19.34 21.54 7.36
CA PHE A 600 -19.20 20.83 8.62
C PHE A 600 -18.74 21.86 9.66
N GLN A 601 -19.57 22.10 10.68
CA GLN A 601 -19.23 22.91 11.85
C GLN A 601 -18.88 22.01 13.02
#